data_AF-E7RPN0-F1
#
_entry.id   AF-E7RPN0-F1
#
_cell.length_a   1.000
_cell.length_b   1.000
_cell.length_c   1.000
_cell.angle_alpha   90.00
_cell.angle_beta   90.00
_cell.angle_gamma   90.00
#
_symmetry.space_group_name_H-M   'P 1'
#
loop_
_entity.id
_entity.type
_entity.pdbx_description
1 polymer ?
#
loop_
_entity_poly.entity_id
_entity_poly.type
_entity_poly.pdbx_seq_one_letter_code
_entity_poly.pdbx_strand_id
1 'polypeptide(L)'
;MKIIGLVFVFIGSTLPDGCFAQHKHVVIDLETRRPLRDILAYTNTNENTKTNYKGEFTIFKAFRRLVLSHPNYYTLELPPEKAQADTIYLVPKFNKLQEVIITAKAPHVGIDVKKMAQEAAAAAPATSGISFDFFSMFDRSKRHVSKKEREKMKRILDKY
;
A
#
# COMPACT_ATOMS: atom_id res chain seq x y z
N MET A 1 59.16 65.82 17.39
CA MET A 1 58.01 66.00 16.47
C MET A 1 58.24 65.16 15.22
N LYS A 2 57.16 64.59 14.66
CA LYS A 2 57.05 63.67 13.50
C LYS A 2 57.10 62.17 13.83
N ILE A 3 56.05 61.71 14.51
CA ILE A 3 55.56 60.32 14.46
C ILE A 3 54.26 60.38 13.67
N ILE A 4 54.33 60.41 12.34
CA ILE A 4 53.13 60.40 11.48
C ILE A 4 53.51 59.66 10.20
N GLY A 5 52.81 58.56 9.93
CA GLY A 5 52.73 58.02 8.56
C GLY A 5 53.07 56.54 8.37
N LEU A 6 52.79 55.66 9.31
CA LEU A 6 52.71 54.22 9.02
C LEU A 6 51.43 53.61 9.57
N VAL A 7 50.29 54.17 9.17
CA VAL A 7 48.96 53.54 9.32
C VAL A 7 48.21 53.76 8.01
N PHE A 8 48.77 53.30 6.91
CA PHE A 8 48.03 53.18 5.66
C PHE A 8 47.31 51.82 5.66
N VAL A 9 46.12 51.85 6.25
CA VAL A 9 44.92 51.14 5.78
C VAL A 9 45.14 49.65 5.45
N PHE A 10 45.22 48.83 6.50
CA PHE A 10 44.72 47.45 6.49
C PHE A 10 43.21 47.43 6.81
N ILE A 11 42.44 48.39 6.28
CA ILE A 11 40.97 48.47 6.38
C ILE A 11 40.34 48.00 5.05
N GLY A 12 40.98 47.02 4.40
CA GLY A 12 40.53 46.44 3.14
C GLY A 12 40.05 44.99 3.26
N SER A 13 40.21 44.36 4.42
CA SER A 13 39.77 42.98 4.66
C SER A 13 38.46 42.97 5.43
N THR A 14 37.52 42.16 4.96
CA THR A 14 36.17 41.90 5.49
C THR A 14 35.08 42.86 5.04
N LEU A 15 34.84 42.93 3.73
CA LEU A 15 33.44 42.76 3.33
C LEU A 15 33.15 41.27 3.55
N PRO A 16 32.27 40.88 4.49
CA PRO A 16 31.72 39.54 4.45
C PRO A 16 30.87 39.51 3.18
N ASP A 17 31.43 38.93 2.11
CA ASP A 17 30.60 38.43 1.02
C ASP A 17 29.53 37.58 1.70
N GLY A 18 28.29 38.07 1.64
CA GLY A 18 27.13 37.31 2.07
C GLY A 18 27.08 36.08 1.19
N CYS A 19 27.77 35.03 1.61
CA CYS A 19 27.74 33.74 0.96
C CYS A 19 26.30 33.27 1.10
N PHE A 20 25.50 33.50 0.06
CA PHE A 20 24.20 32.89 -0.07
C PHE A 20 24.44 31.38 -0.01
N ALA A 21 24.14 30.81 1.14
CA ALA A 21 24.29 29.39 1.38
C ALA A 21 23.47 28.65 0.32
N GLN A 22 24.17 27.95 -0.57
CA GLN A 22 23.55 27.15 -1.61
C GLN A 22 22.97 25.93 -0.93
N HIS A 23 21.65 25.85 -0.84
CA HIS A 23 20.99 24.69 -0.26
C HIS A 23 20.76 23.66 -1.35
N LYS A 24 21.45 22.53 -1.21
CA LYS A 24 21.30 21.37 -2.10
C LYS A 24 20.28 20.42 -1.48
N HIS A 25 19.23 20.14 -2.21
CA HIS A 25 18.17 19.24 -1.78
C HIS A 25 18.09 18.03 -2.70
N VAL A 26 17.65 16.90 -2.13
CA VAL A 26 17.39 15.66 -2.85
C VAL A 26 15.93 15.30 -2.69
N VAL A 27 15.24 15.05 -3.80
CA VAL A 27 13.86 14.58 -3.79
C VAL A 27 13.81 13.07 -4.03
N ILE A 28 13.08 12.39 -3.15
CA ILE A 28 13.01 10.94 -3.09
C ILE A 28 11.54 10.51 -3.04
N ASP A 29 11.23 9.39 -3.68
CA ASP A 29 9.96 8.69 -3.51
C ASP A 29 9.83 8.14 -2.09
N LEU A 30 8.72 8.46 -1.42
CA LEU A 30 8.45 7.95 -0.08
C LEU A 30 8.43 6.42 -0.03
N GLU A 31 7.88 5.77 -1.05
CA GLU A 31 7.68 4.31 -1.04
C GLU A 31 8.93 3.55 -1.47
N THR A 32 9.41 3.83 -2.68
CA THR A 32 10.53 3.07 -3.25
C THR A 32 11.89 3.54 -2.75
N ARG A 33 11.94 4.68 -2.05
CA ARG A 33 13.17 5.37 -1.62
C ARG A 33 14.12 5.68 -2.79
N ARG A 34 13.59 5.74 -4.01
CA ARG A 34 14.36 6.06 -5.21
C ARG A 34 14.41 7.57 -5.44
N PRO A 35 15.55 8.10 -5.93
CA PRO A 35 15.63 9.49 -6.31
C PRO A 35 14.70 9.80 -7.48
N LEU A 36 14.09 10.98 -7.45
CA LEU A 36 13.08 11.37 -8.42
C LEU A 36 13.56 12.47 -9.38
N ARG A 37 13.56 12.14 -10.67
CA ARG A 37 13.96 13.03 -11.76
C ARG A 37 12.78 13.87 -12.25
N ASP A 38 13.09 15.02 -12.85
CA ASP A 38 12.17 15.89 -13.59
C ASP A 38 11.01 16.45 -12.74
N ILE A 39 11.20 16.57 -11.42
CA ILE A 39 10.27 17.26 -10.54
C ILE A 39 10.47 18.76 -10.71
N LEU A 40 9.36 19.48 -10.85
CA LEU A 40 9.35 20.93 -10.91
C LEU A 40 9.39 21.50 -9.49
N ALA A 41 10.48 22.17 -9.16
CA ALA A 41 10.62 22.95 -7.95
C ALA A 41 10.39 24.43 -8.27
N TYR A 42 9.34 25.01 -7.70
CA TYR A 42 9.02 26.42 -7.83
C TYR A 42 9.02 27.12 -6.49
N THR A 43 9.59 28.32 -6.48
CA THR A 43 9.62 29.20 -5.31
C THR A 43 8.79 30.45 -5.56
N ASN A 44 8.38 31.12 -4.48
CA ASN A 44 7.66 32.40 -4.57
C ASN A 44 8.50 33.48 -5.32
N THR A 45 9.83 33.39 -5.23
CA THR A 45 10.79 34.27 -5.91
C THR A 45 10.90 34.03 -7.43
N ASN A 46 9.96 33.30 -8.04
CA ASN A 46 9.93 32.90 -9.46
C ASN A 46 11.16 32.10 -9.91
N GLU A 47 11.88 31.46 -8.97
CA GLU A 47 12.95 30.52 -9.31
C GLU A 47 12.32 29.17 -9.58
N ASN A 48 12.43 28.72 -10.84
CA ASN A 48 11.92 27.45 -11.32
C ASN A 48 13.10 26.56 -11.68
N THR A 49 13.25 25.45 -10.97
CA THR A 49 14.30 24.47 -11.21
C THR A 49 13.70 23.08 -11.41
N LYS A 50 14.46 22.19 -12.06
CA LYS A 50 14.09 20.79 -12.25
C LYS A 50 15.12 19.89 -11.58
N THR A 51 14.66 18.79 -11.01
CA THR A 51 15.56 17.80 -10.40
C THR A 51 16.32 17.00 -11.46
N ASN A 52 17.60 16.75 -11.19
CA ASN A 52 18.48 15.96 -12.05
C ASN A 52 18.18 14.43 -11.93
N TYR A 53 18.91 13.57 -12.66
CA TYR A 53 18.75 12.11 -12.60
C TYR A 53 18.98 11.51 -11.21
N LYS A 54 19.74 12.20 -10.35
CA LYS A 54 19.95 11.84 -8.94
C LYS A 54 18.85 12.37 -8.00
N GLY A 55 17.84 13.05 -8.53
CA GLY A 55 16.82 13.75 -7.75
C GLY A 55 17.31 15.02 -7.06
N GLU A 56 18.50 15.51 -7.43
CA GLU A 56 19.12 16.68 -6.83
C GLU A 56 18.63 17.97 -7.48
N PHE A 57 18.44 19.02 -6.68
CA PHE A 57 18.25 20.39 -7.14
C PHE A 57 18.85 21.37 -6.13
N THR A 58 19.15 22.58 -6.59
CA THR A 58 19.75 23.64 -5.77
C THR A 58 18.91 24.90 -5.88
N ILE A 59 18.68 25.56 -4.76
CA ILE A 59 18.04 26.87 -4.72
C ILE A 59 19.09 27.90 -4.29
N PHE A 60 19.21 28.99 -5.04
CA PHE A 60 20.20 30.03 -4.77
C PHE A 60 19.64 31.18 -3.91
N LYS A 61 18.32 31.40 -3.94
CA LYS A 61 17.67 32.52 -3.24
C LYS A 61 16.94 32.07 -1.98
N ALA A 62 16.88 32.96 -0.98
CA ALA A 62 16.00 32.77 0.16
C ALA A 62 14.53 32.76 -0.29
N PHE A 63 13.78 31.74 0.13
CA PHE A 63 12.38 31.56 -0.24
C PHE A 63 11.49 31.43 1.00
N ARG A 64 10.25 31.92 0.90
CA ARG A 64 9.22 31.74 1.93
C ARG A 64 8.45 30.42 1.78
N ARG A 65 8.36 29.93 0.55
CA ARG A 65 7.63 28.71 0.19
C ARG A 65 8.29 28.07 -0.99
N LEU A 66 8.60 26.79 -0.84
CA LEU A 66 9.03 25.89 -1.89
C LEU A 66 7.87 24.98 -2.22
N VAL A 67 7.63 24.77 -3.50
CA VAL A 67 6.64 23.81 -3.95
C VAL A 67 7.24 22.86 -4.97
N LEU A 68 6.98 21.59 -4.76
CA LEU A 68 7.39 20.50 -5.62
C LEU A 68 6.17 19.93 -6.31
N SER A 69 6.18 19.90 -7.64
CA SER A 69 5.08 19.39 -8.46
C SER A 69 5.56 18.38 -9.48
N HIS A 70 4.77 17.31 -9.61
CA HIS A 70 4.94 16.30 -10.63
C HIS A 70 3.57 15.65 -10.92
N PRO A 71 3.26 15.24 -12.16
CA PRO A 71 1.97 14.61 -12.49
C PRO A 71 1.66 13.39 -11.62
N ASN A 72 2.63 12.49 -11.45
CA ASN A 72 2.48 11.21 -10.73
C ASN A 72 2.62 11.30 -9.20
N TYR A 73 2.94 12.47 -8.64
CA TYR A 73 3.12 12.66 -7.20
C TYR A 73 2.21 13.75 -6.67
N TYR A 74 1.86 13.70 -5.38
CA TYR A 74 1.14 14.79 -4.73
C TYR A 74 2.02 16.03 -4.66
N THR A 75 1.42 17.19 -5.00
CA THR A 75 2.10 18.47 -4.89
C THR A 75 2.41 18.74 -3.42
N LEU A 76 3.68 19.04 -3.13
CA LEU A 76 4.16 19.24 -1.77
C LEU A 76 4.61 20.68 -1.60
N GLU A 77 4.06 21.35 -0.60
CA GLU A 77 4.36 22.75 -0.28
C GLU A 77 5.05 22.83 1.08
N LEU A 78 6.27 23.38 1.09
CA LEU A 78 7.11 23.44 2.28
C LEU A 78 7.48 24.88 2.64
N PRO A 79 7.40 25.26 3.94
CA PRO A 79 8.07 26.44 4.46
C PRO A 79 9.59 26.20 4.55
N PRO A 80 10.42 27.26 4.64
CA PRO A 80 11.88 27.16 4.70
C PRO A 80 12.37 26.27 5.84
N GLU A 81 11.74 26.30 7.01
CA GLU A 81 12.10 25.46 8.17
C GLU A 81 12.05 23.96 7.86
N LYS A 82 11.05 23.52 7.10
CA LYS A 82 10.91 22.12 6.70
C LYS A 82 11.76 21.78 5.48
N ALA A 83 12.03 22.77 4.63
CA ALA A 83 12.89 22.63 3.48
C ALA A 83 14.38 22.59 3.86
N GLN A 84 14.78 22.98 5.07
CA GLN A 84 16.16 22.82 5.57
C GLN A 84 16.61 21.36 5.62
N ALA A 85 15.68 20.40 5.58
CA ALA A 85 16.05 19.00 5.42
C ALA A 85 16.71 18.78 4.04
N ASP A 86 17.87 18.12 4.04
CA ASP A 86 18.59 17.77 2.82
C ASP A 86 17.77 16.83 1.91
N THR A 87 16.85 16.06 2.50
CA THR A 87 16.02 15.08 1.81
C THR A 87 14.53 15.41 1.92
N ILE A 88 13.85 15.48 0.78
CA ILE A 88 12.41 15.73 0.69
C ILE A 88 11.72 14.50 0.11
N TYR A 89 10.69 14.03 0.78
CA TYR A 89 9.90 12.88 0.33
C TYR A 89 8.64 13.33 -0.40
N LEU A 90 8.39 12.74 -1.58
CA LEU A 90 7.13 12.90 -2.30
C LEU A 90 6.30 11.63 -2.21
N VAL A 91 5.00 11.81 -2.05
CA VAL A 91 4.03 10.72 -1.99
C VAL A 91 3.51 10.46 -3.41
N PRO A 92 3.61 9.23 -3.94
CA PRO A 92 3.04 8.89 -5.24
C PRO A 92 1.51 8.97 -5.21
N LYS A 93 0.91 9.41 -6.32
CA LYS A 93 -0.54 9.40 -6.50
C LYS A 93 -0.97 7.99 -6.87
N PHE A 94 -1.71 7.34 -5.97
CA PHE A 94 -2.35 6.07 -6.28
C PHE A 94 -3.71 6.29 -6.92
N ASN A 95 -3.82 5.90 -8.19
CA ASN A 95 -5.13 5.66 -8.80
C ASN A 95 -5.62 4.29 -8.32
N LYS A 96 -6.14 4.21 -7.10
CA LYS A 96 -6.78 2.97 -6.61
C LYS A 96 -8.10 2.79 -7.35
N LEU A 97 -8.30 1.61 -7.93
CA LEU A 97 -9.63 1.21 -8.41
C LEU A 97 -10.52 1.04 -7.18
N GLN A 98 -11.57 1.84 -7.08
CA GLN A 98 -12.44 1.92 -5.91
C GLN A 98 -13.25 0.63 -5.71
N GLU A 99 -13.65 -0.02 -6.79
CA GLU A 99 -14.44 -1.24 -6.76
C GLU A 99 -14.22 -2.05 -8.04
N VAL A 100 -14.07 -3.37 -7.90
CA VAL A 100 -14.08 -4.31 -9.02
C VAL A 100 -15.30 -5.20 -8.84
N ILE A 101 -16.34 -4.94 -9.61
CA ILE A 101 -17.54 -5.78 -9.62
C ILE A 101 -17.27 -6.97 -10.54
N ILE A 102 -17.08 -8.16 -9.96
CA ILE A 102 -16.93 -9.40 -10.73
C ILE A 102 -18.31 -9.93 -11.07
N THR A 103 -18.82 -9.57 -12.24
CA THR A 103 -20.06 -10.15 -12.81
C THR A 103 -19.77 -11.50 -13.49
N ALA A 104 -19.31 -12.48 -12.72
CA ALA A 104 -19.21 -13.85 -13.22
C ALA A 104 -20.58 -14.54 -13.10
N LYS A 105 -21.19 -14.88 -14.25
CA LYS A 105 -22.37 -15.76 -14.27
C LYS A 105 -21.90 -17.17 -13.94
N ALA A 106 -22.42 -17.75 -12.85
CA ALA A 106 -22.08 -19.12 -12.45
C ALA A 106 -22.28 -20.08 -13.63
N PRO A 107 -21.28 -20.88 -14.02
CA PRO A 107 -21.47 -21.88 -15.06
C PRO A 107 -22.58 -22.82 -14.58
N HIS A 108 -23.74 -22.76 -15.24
CA HIS A 108 -24.79 -23.72 -15.02
C HIS A 108 -24.29 -25.05 -15.58
N VAL A 109 -23.67 -25.85 -14.72
CA VAL A 109 -23.41 -27.25 -15.04
C VAL A 109 -24.80 -27.89 -15.05
N GLY A 110 -25.37 -28.04 -16.24
CA GLY A 110 -26.63 -28.73 -16.49
C GLY A 110 -26.46 -30.22 -16.24
N ILE A 111 -26.13 -30.60 -15.01
CA ILE A 111 -26.19 -31.98 -14.58
C ILE A 111 -27.63 -32.20 -14.15
N ASP A 112 -28.39 -32.82 -15.04
CA ASP A 112 -29.76 -33.23 -14.80
C ASP A 112 -29.71 -34.38 -13.78
N VAL A 113 -29.59 -34.02 -12.50
CA VAL A 113 -29.32 -34.92 -11.36
C VAL A 113 -30.35 -36.05 -11.31
N LYS A 114 -31.57 -35.80 -11.82
CA LYS A 114 -32.63 -36.80 -11.93
C LYS A 114 -32.30 -37.90 -12.93
N LYS A 115 -31.74 -37.57 -14.10
CA LYS A 115 -31.34 -38.56 -15.11
C LYS A 115 -30.13 -39.36 -14.66
N MET A 116 -29.13 -38.70 -14.07
CA MET A 116 -27.98 -39.40 -13.49
C MET A 116 -28.36 -40.32 -12.33
N ALA A 117 -29.29 -39.91 -11.45
CA ALA A 117 -29.77 -40.76 -10.37
C ALA A 117 -30.60 -41.96 -10.87
N GLN A 118 -31.39 -41.77 -11.94
CA GLN A 118 -32.13 -42.87 -12.57
C GLN A 118 -31.21 -43.86 -13.28
N GLU A 119 -30.20 -43.38 -14.00
CA GLU A 119 -29.21 -44.25 -14.66
C GLU A 119 -28.32 -44.96 -13.64
N ALA A 120 -27.93 -44.30 -12.55
CA ALA A 120 -27.18 -44.94 -11.46
C ALA A 120 -28.01 -45.98 -10.69
N ALA A 121 -29.32 -45.75 -10.51
CA ALA A 121 -30.23 -46.72 -9.91
C ALA A 121 -30.52 -47.91 -10.84
N ALA A 122 -30.57 -47.67 -12.16
CA ALA A 122 -30.75 -48.71 -13.17
C ALA A 122 -29.48 -49.53 -13.42
N ALA A 123 -28.30 -48.92 -13.25
CA ALA A 123 -27.00 -49.57 -13.40
C ALA A 123 -26.48 -50.23 -12.10
N ALA A 124 -27.21 -50.14 -10.99
CA ALA A 124 -26.83 -50.76 -9.73
C ALA A 124 -27.07 -52.29 -9.79
N PRO A 125 -26.02 -53.14 -9.72
CA PRO A 125 -26.23 -54.58 -9.64
C PRO A 125 -26.89 -54.93 -8.31
N ALA A 126 -27.93 -55.76 -8.35
CA ALA A 126 -28.55 -56.33 -7.16
C ALA A 126 -27.58 -57.35 -6.52
N THR A 127 -26.65 -56.86 -5.72
CA THR A 127 -25.73 -57.73 -4.97
C THR A 127 -26.47 -58.35 -3.80
N SER A 128 -27.01 -59.54 -4.05
CA SER A 128 -27.47 -60.49 -3.05
C SER A 128 -26.27 -61.04 -2.30
N GLY A 129 -25.88 -60.36 -1.22
CA GLY A 129 -24.78 -60.75 -0.36
C GLY A 129 -24.46 -59.62 0.61
N ILE A 130 -24.31 -59.96 1.90
CA ILE A 130 -24.13 -59.07 3.05
C ILE A 130 -23.37 -57.78 2.68
N SER A 131 -24.10 -56.68 2.48
CA SER A 131 -23.56 -55.39 2.05
C SER A 131 -23.46 -54.45 3.25
N PHE A 132 -22.23 -54.20 3.71
CA PHE A 132 -21.93 -53.13 4.64
C PHE A 132 -21.92 -51.79 3.88
N ASP A 133 -22.95 -50.97 4.08
CA ASP A 133 -23.06 -49.65 3.48
C ASP A 133 -22.37 -48.58 4.35
N PHE A 134 -21.07 -48.38 4.12
CA PHE A 134 -20.24 -47.41 4.85
C PHE A 134 -20.69 -45.96 4.66
N PHE A 135 -21.33 -45.61 3.53
CA PHE A 135 -21.75 -44.24 3.26
C PHE A 135 -23.04 -43.87 4.00
N SER A 136 -23.96 -44.82 4.19
CA SER A 136 -25.16 -44.62 5.01
C SER A 136 -24.85 -44.28 6.48
N MET A 137 -23.68 -44.69 6.98
CA MET A 137 -23.25 -44.42 8.35
C MET A 137 -22.92 -42.93 8.59
N PHE A 138 -22.57 -42.19 7.53
CA PHE A 138 -22.31 -40.75 7.56
C PHE A 138 -23.55 -39.91 7.21
N ASP A 139 -24.63 -40.53 6.74
CA ASP A 139 -25.88 -39.83 6.48
C ASP A 139 -26.62 -39.52 7.79
N ARG A 140 -26.45 -38.28 8.24
CA ARG A 140 -26.97 -37.78 9.53
C ARG A 140 -28.50 -37.78 9.59
N SER A 141 -29.17 -37.75 8.43
CA SER A 141 -30.63 -37.78 8.29
C SER A 141 -31.23 -39.15 8.68
N LYS A 142 -30.51 -40.24 8.43
CA LYS A 142 -30.98 -41.61 8.70
C LYS A 142 -30.65 -42.12 10.10
N ARG A 143 -29.95 -41.34 10.93
CA ARG A 143 -29.67 -41.66 12.33
C ARG A 143 -30.90 -41.41 13.21
N HIS A 144 -31.91 -42.28 13.10
CA HIS A 144 -33.01 -42.29 14.06
C HIS A 144 -32.58 -43.05 15.33
N VAL A 145 -32.40 -42.33 16.44
CA VAL A 145 -32.02 -42.91 17.73
C VAL A 145 -33.05 -43.96 18.16
N SER A 146 -32.57 -45.16 18.46
CA SER A 146 -33.42 -46.29 18.85
C SER A 146 -34.17 -45.98 20.15
N LYS A 147 -35.40 -46.51 20.31
CA LYS A 147 -36.19 -46.35 21.56
C LYS A 147 -35.39 -46.80 22.80
N LYS A 148 -34.57 -47.85 22.66
CA LYS A 148 -33.70 -48.36 23.73
C LYS A 148 -32.59 -47.38 24.13
N GLU A 149 -32.02 -46.64 23.18
CA GLU A 149 -31.01 -45.61 23.44
C GLU A 149 -31.61 -44.38 24.12
N ARG A 150 -32.83 -43.98 23.70
CA ARG A 150 -33.58 -42.90 24.35
C ARG A 150 -33.89 -43.22 25.81
N GLU A 151 -34.27 -44.46 26.12
CA GLU A 151 -34.52 -44.89 27.50
C GLU A 151 -33.25 -44.88 28.35
N LYS A 152 -32.10 -45.32 27.81
CA LYS A 152 -30.81 -45.23 28.51
C LYS A 152 -30.43 -43.78 28.78
N MET A 153 -30.59 -42.89 27.80
CA MET A 153 -30.36 -41.45 27.99
C MET A 153 -31.28 -40.85 29.06
N LYS A 154 -32.56 -41.23 29.09
CA LYS A 154 -33.49 -40.80 30.14
C LYS A 154 -33.06 -41.28 31.52
N ARG A 155 -32.64 -42.55 31.65
CA ARG A 155 -32.13 -43.09 32.93
C ARG A 155 -30.86 -42.41 33.40
N ILE A 156 -30.00 -41.97 32.49
CA ILE A 156 -28.79 -41.21 32.83
C ILE A 156 -29.15 -39.80 33.30
N LEU A 157 -30.13 -39.16 32.66
CA LEU A 157 -30.59 -37.81 33.01
C LEU A 157 -31.34 -37.78 34.35
N ASP A 158 -32.06 -38.85 34.69
CA ASP A 158 -32.81 -39.02 35.95
C ASP A 158 -31.90 -39.35 37.15
N LYS A 159 -30.63 -39.70 36.88
CA LYS A 159 -29.62 -40.00 37.91
C LYS A 159 -28.77 -38.77 38.29
N TYR A 160 -28.92 -37.66 37.57
CA TYR A 160 -28.31 -36.37 37.86
C TYR A 160 -29.28 -35.48 38.64
#